data_AF-S4MG65-F1
#
_entry.id   AF-S4MG65-F1
#
_cell.length_a   1.000
_cell.length_b   1.000
_cell.length_c   1.000
_cell.angle_alpha   90.00
_cell.angle_beta   90.00
_cell.angle_gamma   90.00
#
_symmetry.space_group_name_H-M   'P 1'
#
loop_
_entity.id
_entity.type
_entity.pdbx_description
1 polymer ?
#
loop_
_entity_poly.entity_id
_entity_poly.type
_entity_poly.pdbx_seq_one_letter_code
_entity_poly.pdbx_strand_id
1 'polypeptide(L)'
;MSHWRVLVGGAKKLADNIRETLESSWVSTEAYSAERLAKLFGATDAPHRKVLVIEAFEAGGFTPSESLVLSHRYGAFWLGGGSSGNRGFVGPISHRDFSCSACLQSARTDRAAAEPSAETSDPARPGWPASRPARRSIS
;
A
#
# COMPACT_ATOMS: atom_id res chain seq x y z
N MET A 1 2.53 25.94 -13.50
CA MET A 1 2.66 25.03 -12.33
C MET A 1 2.37 23.62 -12.81
N SER A 2 3.16 22.62 -12.43
CA SER A 2 2.85 21.23 -12.78
C SER A 2 1.71 20.73 -11.91
N HIS A 3 0.58 20.37 -12.49
CA HIS A 3 -0.56 19.83 -11.77
C HIS A 3 -0.30 18.37 -11.37
N TRP A 4 -0.71 18.00 -10.15
CA TRP A 4 -0.73 16.60 -9.73
C TRP A 4 -1.84 15.86 -10.46
N ARG A 5 -1.59 14.60 -10.80
CA ARG A 5 -2.58 13.72 -11.41
C ARG A 5 -3.01 12.65 -10.41
N VAL A 6 -4.29 12.62 -10.06
CA VAL A 6 -4.84 11.70 -9.07
C VAL A 6 -5.73 10.68 -9.78
N LEU A 7 -5.34 9.41 -9.70
CA LEU A 7 -6.03 8.28 -10.31
C LEU A 7 -6.69 7.46 -9.19
N VAL A 8 -7.99 7.19 -9.28
CA VAL A 8 -8.74 6.44 -8.26
C VAL A 8 -9.41 5.22 -8.89
N GLY A 9 -9.30 4.06 -8.25
CA GLY A 9 -9.83 2.79 -8.76
C GLY A 9 -10.06 1.75 -7.68
N GLY A 10 -10.41 0.53 -8.07
CA GLY A 10 -10.71 -0.58 -7.15
C GLY A 10 -12.22 -0.76 -6.91
N ALA A 11 -12.61 -1.03 -5.67
CA ALA A 11 -13.99 -1.26 -5.24
C ALA A 11 -14.91 -0.09 -5.66
N LYS A 12 -15.77 -0.33 -6.67
CA LYS A 12 -16.44 0.72 -7.44
C LYS A 12 -17.14 1.77 -6.56
N LYS A 13 -18.01 1.34 -5.65
CA LYS A 13 -18.77 2.27 -4.79
C LYS A 13 -17.85 3.12 -3.90
N LEU A 14 -16.80 2.53 -3.35
CA LEU A 14 -15.86 3.25 -2.50
C LEU A 14 -14.96 4.19 -3.32
N ALA A 15 -14.48 3.74 -4.48
CA ALA A 15 -13.70 4.55 -5.40
C ALA A 15 -14.49 5.77 -5.89
N ASP A 16 -15.76 5.60 -6.23
CA ASP A 16 -16.66 6.68 -6.67
C ASP A 16 -16.82 7.72 -5.55
N ASN A 17 -17.11 7.28 -4.32
CA ASN A 17 -17.22 8.18 -3.16
C ASN A 17 -15.90 8.94 -2.86
N ILE A 18 -14.75 8.28 -3.01
CA ILE A 18 -13.44 8.92 -2.83
C ILE A 18 -13.25 10.02 -3.88
N ARG A 19 -13.60 9.76 -5.15
CA ARG A 19 -13.51 10.75 -6.23
C ARG A 19 -14.41 11.95 -5.95
N GLU A 20 -15.69 11.72 -5.64
CA GLU A 20 -16.63 12.80 -5.31
C GLU A 20 -16.14 13.66 -4.15
N THR A 21 -15.61 13.04 -3.09
CA THR A 21 -15.06 13.74 -1.92
C THR A 21 -13.86 14.62 -2.29
N LEU A 22 -12.91 14.07 -3.07
CA LEU A 22 -11.72 14.81 -3.51
C LEU A 22 -12.07 15.96 -4.46
N GLU A 23 -13.00 15.73 -5.38
CA GLU A 23 -13.46 16.72 -6.35
C GLU A 23 -14.20 17.88 -5.67
N SER A 24 -15.00 17.60 -4.63
CA SER A 24 -15.61 18.65 -3.79
C SER A 24 -14.57 19.54 -3.09
N SER A 25 -13.35 19.02 -2.91
CA SER A 25 -12.19 19.71 -2.33
C SER A 25 -11.25 20.28 -3.41
N TRP A 26 -11.73 20.43 -4.64
CA TRP A 26 -11.03 21.03 -5.80
C TRP A 26 -9.82 20.22 -6.29
N VAL A 27 -9.77 18.92 -6.00
CA VAL A 27 -8.78 17.98 -6.54
C VAL A 27 -9.38 17.28 -7.76
N SER A 28 -8.79 17.48 -8.94
CA SER A 28 -9.22 16.75 -10.14
C SER A 28 -8.79 15.29 -10.04
N THR A 29 -9.75 14.38 -10.25
CA THR A 29 -9.50 12.94 -10.24
C THR A 29 -9.84 12.28 -11.58
N GLU A 30 -9.21 11.15 -11.87
CA GLU A 30 -9.57 10.28 -12.98
C GLU A 30 -9.85 8.87 -12.45
N ALA A 31 -10.89 8.23 -12.95
CA ALA A 31 -11.03 6.78 -12.79
C ALA A 31 -9.94 6.05 -13.60
N TYR A 32 -9.40 4.95 -13.08
CA TYR A 32 -8.49 4.07 -13.83
C TYR A 32 -8.97 2.62 -13.88
N SER A 33 -8.54 1.93 -14.93
CA SER A 33 -8.51 0.47 -15.02
C SER A 33 -7.06 0.00 -15.02
N ALA A 34 -6.80 -1.28 -14.73
CA ALA A 34 -5.46 -1.86 -14.78
C ALA A 34 -4.80 -1.62 -16.15
N GLU A 35 -5.56 -1.80 -17.25
CA GLU A 35 -5.07 -1.61 -18.62
C GLU A 35 -4.69 -0.15 -18.90
N ARG A 36 -5.50 0.81 -18.42
CA ARG A 36 -5.22 2.24 -18.59
C ARG A 36 -3.99 2.64 -17.78
N LEU A 37 -3.80 2.07 -16.59
CA LEU A 37 -2.63 2.30 -15.75
C LEU A 37 -1.37 1.74 -16.40
N ALA A 38 -1.42 0.51 -16.92
CA ALA A 38 -0.33 -0.11 -17.64
C ALA A 38 0.06 0.68 -18.90
N LYS A 39 -0.92 1.16 -19.67
CA LYS A 39 -0.67 2.01 -20.84
C LYS A 39 -0.04 3.36 -20.46
N LEU A 40 -0.53 3.98 -19.38
CA LEU A 40 0.01 5.25 -18.91
C LEU A 40 1.48 5.13 -18.52
N PHE A 41 1.80 4.12 -17.73
CA PHE A 41 3.15 3.91 -17.24
C PHE A 41 4.10 3.29 -18.27
N GLY A 42 3.57 2.54 -19.25
CA GLY A 42 4.36 2.03 -20.37
C GLY A 42 4.65 3.07 -21.47
N ALA A 43 4.07 4.28 -21.39
CA ALA A 43 4.26 5.31 -22.41
C ALA A 43 5.61 6.05 -22.30
N THR A 44 6.31 5.94 -21.18
CA THR A 44 7.58 6.62 -20.94
C THR A 44 8.42 5.92 -19.88
N ASP A 45 9.74 5.94 -20.04
CA ASP A 45 10.68 5.49 -19.00
C ASP A 45 10.92 6.54 -17.90
N ALA A 46 10.36 7.75 -18.06
CA ALA A 46 10.51 8.82 -17.08
C ALA A 46 9.67 8.56 -15.81
N PRO A 47 10.22 8.81 -14.61
CA PRO A 47 9.50 8.55 -13.37
C PRO A 47 8.28 9.46 -13.18
N HIS A 48 7.15 8.87 -12.79
CA HIS A 48 5.85 9.52 -12.62
C HIS A 48 5.69 10.24 -11.27
N ARG A 49 6.64 11.12 -10.92
CA ARG A 49 6.76 11.75 -9.58
C ARG A 49 5.59 12.66 -9.14
N LYS A 50 4.63 12.95 -10.02
CA LYS A 50 3.44 13.78 -9.76
C LYS A 50 2.13 13.04 -10.03
N VAL A 51 2.19 11.71 -9.98
CA VAL A 51 1.03 10.82 -10.10
C VAL A 51 0.78 10.19 -8.75
N LEU A 52 -0.47 10.26 -8.28
CA LEU A 52 -0.97 9.54 -7.12
C LEU A 52 -2.04 8.55 -7.59
N VAL A 53 -1.84 7.27 -7.30
CA VAL A 53 -2.79 6.19 -7.53
C VAL A 53 -3.43 5.84 -6.19
N ILE A 54 -4.75 5.91 -6.11
CA ILE A 54 -5.53 5.54 -4.92
C ILE A 54 -6.34 4.30 -5.27
N GLU A 55 -6.14 3.23 -4.51
CA GLU A 55 -6.86 1.97 -4.71
C GLU A 55 -7.77 1.68 -3.52
N ALA A 56 -9.06 1.58 -3.83
CA ALA A 56 -10.12 1.23 -2.91
C ALA A 56 -10.30 -0.30 -2.83
N PHE A 57 -10.29 -0.85 -1.62
CA PHE A 57 -10.50 -2.27 -1.37
C PHE A 57 -11.87 -2.54 -0.73
N GLU A 58 -12.48 -3.66 -1.11
CA GLU A 58 -13.63 -4.22 -0.42
C GLU A 58 -13.24 -4.74 0.98
N ALA A 59 -14.26 -4.97 1.81
CA ALA A 59 -14.09 -5.53 3.14
C ALA A 59 -13.26 -6.82 3.14
N GLY A 60 -12.19 -6.85 3.94
CA GLY A 60 -11.44 -8.08 4.23
C GLY A 60 -10.17 -8.33 3.43
N GLY A 61 -9.74 -7.45 2.52
CA GLY A 61 -8.50 -7.72 1.78
C GLY A 61 -7.79 -6.52 1.19
N PHE A 62 -6.58 -6.24 1.68
CA PHE A 62 -5.53 -5.63 0.85
C PHE A 62 -4.73 -6.78 0.24
N THR A 63 -5.00 -7.07 -1.02
CA THR A 63 -4.15 -7.96 -1.81
C THR A 63 -3.23 -7.07 -2.63
N PRO A 64 -1.91 -7.33 -2.66
CA PRO A 64 -0.99 -6.61 -3.52
C PRO A 64 -1.52 -6.61 -4.96
N SER A 65 -1.84 -5.43 -5.45
CA SER A 65 -2.45 -5.26 -6.77
C SER A 65 -1.38 -4.98 -7.82
N GLU A 66 -1.76 -5.18 -9.08
CA GLU A 66 -0.93 -4.74 -10.21
C GLU A 66 -0.67 -3.22 -10.15
N SER A 67 -1.65 -2.45 -9.68
CA SER A 67 -1.51 -0.98 -9.58
C SER A 67 -0.43 -0.56 -8.58
N LEU A 68 -0.27 -1.28 -7.47
CA LEU A 68 0.82 -1.09 -6.50
C LEU A 68 2.18 -1.36 -7.15
N VAL A 69 2.32 -2.49 -7.84
CA VAL A 69 3.58 -2.93 -8.45
C VAL A 69 4.00 -1.96 -9.55
N LEU A 70 3.07 -1.58 -10.45
CA LEU A 70 3.34 -0.64 -11.52
C LEU A 70 3.69 0.74 -10.96
N SER A 71 2.94 1.24 -9.98
CA SER A 71 3.22 2.55 -9.38
C SER A 71 4.62 2.59 -8.77
N HIS A 72 5.01 1.53 -8.05
CA HIS A 72 6.35 1.44 -7.49
C HIS A 72 7.43 1.41 -8.58
N ARG A 73 7.27 0.56 -9.61
CA ARG A 73 8.22 0.42 -10.72
C ARG A 73 8.46 1.73 -11.45
N TYR A 74 7.40 2.49 -11.69
CA TYR A 74 7.45 3.72 -12.48
C TYR A 74 7.55 5.00 -11.64
N GLY A 75 7.74 4.88 -10.32
CA GLY A 75 7.94 6.02 -9.42
C GLY A 75 6.71 6.93 -9.30
N ALA A 76 5.51 6.34 -9.34
CA ALA A 76 4.27 6.99 -8.93
C ALA A 76 3.97 6.69 -7.46
N PHE A 77 3.28 7.60 -6.79
CA PHE A 77 2.76 7.36 -5.45
C PHE A 77 1.56 6.43 -5.53
N TRP A 78 1.48 5.48 -4.62
CA TRP A 78 0.34 4.60 -4.47
C TRP A 78 -0.18 4.67 -3.04
N LEU A 79 -1.50 4.72 -2.87
CA LEU A 79 -2.19 4.75 -1.59
C LEU A 79 -3.33 3.73 -1.59
N GLY A 80 -3.29 2.80 -0.63
CA GLY A 80 -4.39 1.88 -0.38
C GLY A 80 -5.42 2.45 0.59
N GLY A 81 -6.66 2.02 0.47
CA GLY A 81 -7.67 2.26 1.49
C GLY A 81 -8.84 1.30 1.34
N GLY A 82 -9.51 0.97 2.44
CA GLY A 82 -10.65 0.07 2.41
C GLY A 82 -11.63 0.37 3.52
N SER A 83 -12.89 -0.04 3.31
CA SER A 83 -13.97 0.15 4.26
C SER A 83 -14.81 -1.12 4.40
N SER A 84 -15.21 -1.43 5.63
CA SER A 84 -16.05 -2.57 6.00
C SER A 84 -16.94 -2.20 7.18
N GLY A 85 -18.22 -1.97 6.93
CA GLY A 85 -19.17 -1.51 7.94
C GLY A 85 -18.69 -0.22 8.62
N ASN A 86 -18.53 -0.25 9.94
CA ASN A 86 -18.05 0.89 10.74
C ASN A 86 -16.52 0.93 10.91
N ARG A 87 -15.78 0.11 10.16
CA ARG A 87 -14.31 0.05 10.21
C ARG A 87 -13.74 0.41 8.86
N GLY A 88 -12.61 1.10 8.86
CA GLY A 88 -11.87 1.41 7.64
C GLY A 88 -10.38 1.46 7.92
N PHE A 89 -9.60 1.43 6.85
CA PHE A 89 -8.17 1.68 6.90
C PHE A 89 -7.76 2.61 5.76
N VAL A 90 -6.74 3.40 6.03
CA VAL A 90 -6.04 4.20 5.02
C VAL A 90 -4.57 3.83 5.11
N GLY A 91 -3.96 3.64 3.95
CA GLY A 91 -2.61 3.17 3.81
C GLY A 91 -2.53 1.69 3.40
N PRO A 92 -1.31 1.22 3.10
CA PRO A 92 -0.06 2.00 3.14
C PRO A 92 0.08 2.99 1.97
N ILE A 93 1.01 3.94 2.12
CA ILE A 93 1.56 4.69 1.00
C ILE A 93 2.80 3.95 0.51
N SER A 94 2.91 3.74 -0.80
CA SER A 94 4.07 3.16 -1.46
C SER A 94 4.62 4.12 -2.51
N HIS A 95 5.94 4.22 -2.58
CA HIS A 95 6.68 4.92 -3.62
C HIS A 95 8.05 4.25 -3.73
N ARG A 96 8.76 4.43 -4.84
CA ARG A 96 10.13 3.88 -5.00
C ARG A 96 11.13 4.39 -3.95
N ASP A 97 10.87 5.58 -3.39
CA ASP A 97 11.72 6.21 -2.37
C ASP A 97 11.28 5.83 -0.92
N PHE A 98 10.20 5.05 -0.77
CA PHE A 98 9.68 4.54 0.52
C PHE A 98 9.59 3.00 0.49
N SER A 99 9.08 2.39 1.56
CA SER A 99 8.86 0.94 1.68
C SER A 99 8.23 0.35 0.42
N CYS A 100 8.87 -0.68 -0.14
CA CYS A 100 8.39 -1.34 -1.36
C CYS A 100 7.18 -2.25 -1.09
N SER A 101 6.53 -2.71 -2.15
CA SER A 101 5.39 -3.63 -2.07
C SER A 101 5.70 -4.90 -1.27
N ALA A 102 6.94 -5.40 -1.32
CA ALA A 102 7.38 -6.55 -0.52
C ALA A 102 7.46 -6.23 0.97
N CYS A 103 7.95 -5.04 1.37
CA CYS A 103 7.92 -4.61 2.77
C CYS A 103 6.49 -4.58 3.34
N LEU A 104 5.53 -4.16 2.51
CA LEU A 104 4.11 -4.12 2.89
C LEU A 104 3.50 -5.52 3.03
N GLN A 105 3.92 -6.47 2.19
CA GLN A 105 3.51 -7.86 2.29
C GLN A 105 4.07 -8.52 3.56
N SER A 106 5.38 -8.38 3.83
CA SER A 106 6.02 -8.97 5.01
C SER A 106 5.40 -8.50 6.32
N ALA A 107 5.02 -7.23 6.42
CA ALA A 107 4.35 -6.68 7.60
C ALA A 107 2.96 -7.30 7.88
N ARG A 108 2.33 -7.96 6.88
CA ARG A 108 1.05 -8.66 7.05
C ARG A 108 1.21 -10.10 7.52
N THR A 109 2.21 -10.81 7.00
CA THR A 109 2.42 -12.23 7.32
C THR A 109 2.60 -12.45 8.82
N ASP A 110 3.32 -11.54 9.49
CA ASP A 110 3.51 -11.60 10.94
C ASP A 110 2.22 -11.34 11.73
N ARG A 111 1.28 -10.56 11.18
CA ARG A 111 0.02 -10.23 11.87
C ARG A 111 -1.04 -11.32 11.71
N ALA A 112 -1.06 -12.04 10.59
CA ALA A 112 -1.91 -13.21 10.41
C ALA A 112 -1.39 -14.42 11.22
N ALA A 113 -0.08 -14.51 11.45
CA ALA A 113 0.52 -15.50 12.35
C ALA A 113 0.38 -15.13 13.85
N ALA A 114 0.01 -13.88 14.15
CA ALA A 114 -0.16 -13.35 15.50
C ALA A 114 -1.63 -13.15 15.91
N GLU A 115 -2.55 -13.98 15.38
CA GLU A 115 -3.78 -14.23 16.14
C GLU A 115 -3.35 -14.90 17.46
N PRO A 116 -3.67 -14.30 18.63
CA PRO A 116 -3.40 -14.98 19.88
C PRO A 116 -4.31 -16.19 19.90
N SER A 117 -3.75 -17.40 19.72
CA SER A 117 -4.42 -18.58 20.24
C SER A 117 -4.71 -18.27 21.71
N ALA A 118 -5.98 -18.27 22.07
CA ALA A 118 -6.38 -18.25 23.47
C ALA A 118 -5.97 -19.59 24.08
N GLU A 119 -4.67 -19.77 24.33
CA GLU A 119 -4.14 -20.82 25.17
C GLU A 119 -3.56 -20.14 26.41
N THR A 120 -4.46 -19.88 27.35
CA THR A 120 -4.11 -19.98 28.77
C THR A 120 -3.45 -21.34 28.99
N SER A 121 -2.12 -21.34 29.11
CA SER A 121 -1.32 -22.05 30.13
C SER A 121 0.18 -21.88 29.82
N ASP A 122 0.84 -20.97 30.53
CA ASP A 122 2.29 -21.08 30.79
C ASP A 122 2.44 -22.21 31.85
N PRO A 123 3.42 -23.14 31.76
CA PRO A 123 4.82 -22.78 31.91
C PRO A 123 5.80 -23.63 31.07
N ALA A 124 6.65 -22.98 30.28
CA ALA A 124 8.08 -23.30 30.11
C ALA A 124 8.61 -22.56 28.87
N ARG A 125 9.42 -21.53 29.09
CA ARG A 125 10.24 -20.91 28.03
C ARG A 125 11.40 -21.85 27.66
N PRO A 126 11.61 -22.15 26.36
CA PRO A 126 12.92 -22.50 25.83
C PRO A 126 13.43 -21.39 24.90
N GLY A 127 14.51 -20.73 25.30
CA GLY A 127 15.59 -20.28 24.42
C GLY A 127 15.29 -19.23 23.35
N TRP A 128 15.24 -17.95 23.73
CA TRP A 128 15.79 -16.91 22.86
C TRP A 128 17.32 -17.01 22.85
N PRO A 129 18.01 -17.16 21.71
CA PRO A 129 19.42 -16.82 21.66
C PRO A 129 19.55 -15.29 21.73
N ALA A 130 20.25 -14.88 22.78
CA ALA A 130 20.61 -13.51 23.08
C ALA A 130 21.24 -12.79 21.88
N SER A 131 20.85 -11.52 21.74
CA SER A 131 21.51 -10.43 21.04
C SER A 131 22.99 -10.70 20.73
N ARG A 132 23.32 -10.82 19.44
CA ARG A 132 24.70 -10.82 18.97
C ARG A 132 25.30 -9.42 19.23
N PRO A 133 26.36 -9.25 20.04
CA PRO A 133 26.96 -7.95 20.21
C PRO A 133 27.87 -7.60 19.03
N ALA A 134 28.04 -6.29 18.87
CA ALA A 134 28.62 -5.59 17.74
C ALA A 134 30.14 -5.83 17.52
N ARG A 135 30.54 -5.69 16.25
CA ARG A 135 31.74 -4.97 15.73
C ARG A 135 33.11 -5.24 16.39
N ARG A 136 34.04 -5.76 15.59
CA ARG A 136 35.50 -5.45 15.67
C ARG A 136 35.97 -5.18 14.23
N SER A 137 36.18 -3.94 13.83
CA SER A 137 37.42 -3.14 13.96
C SER A 137 38.65 -3.83 13.37
N ILE A 138 39.02 -3.29 12.20
CA ILE A 138 40.28 -3.33 11.46
C ILE A 138 41.52 -3.47 12.37
N SER A 139 42.45 -4.33 11.96
CA SER A 139 43.90 -4.10 11.97
C SER A 139 44.52 -4.99 10.90
#